data_AF-A0A9P1F5T6-F1
#
_entry.id   AF-A0A9P1F5T6-F1
#
_cell.length_a   1.000
_cell.length_b   1.000
_cell.length_c   1.000
_cell.angle_alpha   90.00
_cell.angle_beta   90.00
_cell.angle_gamma   90.00
#
_symmetry.space_group_name_H-M   'P 1'
#
loop_
_entity.id
_entity.type
_entity.pdbx_description
1 polymer ?
#
loop_
_entity_poly.entity_id
_entity_poly.type
_entity_poly.pdbx_seq_one_letter_code
_entity_poly.pdbx_strand_id
1 'polypeptide(L)'
;MKVIRLGYLWFSNPWLFTKLFKTLVHKWRAGGMKVILYLDDGLILGETEREVEEAVEVVRRDLEEAGVCVAEEKSVWTPSPVFTWLGYRGDLLAREVRGTERRMTAWRRALEELRRSPAPSVLDRMKFLGCLASFDVVAGDEGVAMARHLMQKVGEAQKTRVSTTTRKRKSEGEERELRFWEGRGEEVLRRQIEEREVEIDWFLYTDASAKGIGAVLRDTKGETVWKMTERGDAEFERESSAMREPRDVEWATAKLRRELEGNIQVLVDSQAAVSILRRGSMKPELHAIAEKVWENLQRVGGSEFLWIPREQNCEADEASSNFDFDDWGVNERVFSLAQRLYPEPETSGVDVFDHIGRAKGMGFSWRSDLGGGEGLEANCTKRSR
;
A
#
# COMPACT_ATOMS: atom_id res chain seq x y z
N MET A 1 11.46 27.75 -15.20
CA MET A 1 11.08 28.40 -16.48
C MET A 1 9.58 28.23 -16.68
N LYS A 2 8.80 29.32 -16.85
CA LYS A 2 7.37 29.25 -17.18
C LYS A 2 7.11 29.92 -18.53
N VAL A 3 6.53 29.14 -19.44
CA VAL A 3 5.92 29.50 -20.73
C VAL A 3 6.83 30.14 -21.78
N ILE A 4 7.19 29.35 -22.79
CA ILE A 4 7.65 29.81 -24.10
C ILE A 4 6.43 30.33 -24.88
N ARG A 5 6.43 31.59 -25.33
CA ARG A 5 5.43 32.10 -26.28
C ARG A 5 6.12 32.25 -27.63
N LEU A 6 6.28 31.13 -28.34
CA LEU A 6 6.69 31.12 -29.74
C LEU A 6 5.73 32.02 -30.52
N GLY A 7 6.25 33.12 -31.07
CA GLY A 7 5.48 34.01 -31.93
C GLY A 7 4.84 33.20 -33.05
N TYR A 8 3.50 33.20 -33.10
CA TYR A 8 2.68 32.77 -34.23
C TYR A 8 3.02 31.42 -34.91
N LEU A 9 3.46 30.41 -34.15
CA LEU A 9 3.31 29.00 -34.56
C LEU A 9 2.40 28.32 -33.54
N TRP A 10 1.13 28.16 -33.93
CA TRP A 10 0.17 27.33 -33.23
C TRP A 10 0.67 25.88 -33.23
N PHE A 11 1.58 25.52 -32.32
CA PHE A 11 1.73 24.12 -31.95
C PHE A 11 0.61 23.78 -30.98
N SER A 12 -0.61 23.66 -31.51
CA SER A 12 -1.72 22.97 -30.86
C SER A 12 -1.42 21.47 -30.64
N ASN A 13 -0.22 21.02 -31.03
CA ASN A 13 0.23 19.64 -30.93
C ASN A 13 1.46 19.50 -29.99
N PRO A 14 1.25 19.11 -28.73
CA PRO A 14 2.29 18.74 -27.76
C PRO A 14 3.37 17.77 -28.28
N TRP A 15 2.97 16.87 -29.19
CA TRP A 15 3.89 15.90 -29.78
C TRP A 15 4.96 16.56 -30.65
N LEU A 16 4.54 17.54 -31.46
CA LEU A 16 5.45 18.23 -32.37
C LEU A 16 6.43 19.12 -31.61
N PHE A 17 5.94 19.81 -30.56
CA PHE A 17 6.80 20.52 -29.62
C PHE A 17 7.88 19.58 -29.05
N THR A 18 7.48 18.44 -28.49
CA THR A 18 8.41 17.48 -27.89
C THR A 18 9.44 16.98 -28.90
N LYS A 19 9.03 16.71 -30.15
CA LYS A 19 9.93 16.26 -31.22
C LYS A 19 10.98 17.31 -31.61
N LEU A 20 10.58 18.58 -31.72
CA LEU A 20 11.48 19.67 -32.09
C LEU A 20 12.50 19.94 -30.99
N PHE A 21 12.04 20.06 -29.74
CA PHE A 21 12.92 20.36 -28.60
C PHE A 21 13.77 19.16 -28.17
N LYS A 22 13.42 17.93 -28.57
CA LYS A 22 14.21 16.72 -28.26
C LYS A 22 15.67 16.85 -28.71
N THR A 23 15.93 17.45 -29.87
CA THR A 23 17.29 17.62 -30.39
C THR A 23 18.13 18.53 -29.51
N LEU A 24 17.56 19.65 -29.05
CA LEU A 24 18.22 20.58 -28.13
C LEU A 24 18.46 19.93 -26.76
N VAL A 25 17.44 19.26 -26.21
CA VAL A 25 17.58 18.53 -24.93
C VAL A 25 18.68 17.46 -25.02
N HIS A 26 18.77 16.75 -26.14
CA HIS A 26 19.82 15.76 -26.35
C HIS A 26 21.21 16.41 -26.41
N LYS A 27 21.36 17.53 -27.13
CA LYS A 27 22.60 18.33 -27.16
C LYS A 27 23.03 18.73 -25.74
N TRP A 28 22.11 19.27 -24.95
CA TRP A 28 22.42 19.73 -23.60
C TRP A 28 22.81 18.59 -22.66
N ARG A 29 22.06 17.49 -22.68
CA ARG A 29 22.35 16.31 -21.86
C ARG A 29 23.64 15.61 -22.26
N ALA A 30 23.96 15.56 -23.56
CA ALA A 30 25.24 15.04 -24.04
C ALA A 30 26.43 15.90 -23.56
N GLY A 31 26.20 17.19 -23.31
CA GLY A 31 27.17 18.09 -22.67
C GLY A 31 27.21 18.00 -21.14
N GLY A 32 26.51 17.06 -20.52
CA GLY A 32 26.49 16.86 -19.07
C GLY A 32 25.46 17.69 -18.30
N MET A 33 24.69 18.57 -18.95
CA MET A 33 23.71 19.42 -18.27
C MET A 33 22.46 18.64 -17.83
N LYS A 34 22.02 18.85 -16.59
CA LYS A 34 20.78 18.25 -16.06
C LYS A 34 19.57 19.12 -16.44
N VAL A 35 19.12 19.01 -17.69
CA VAL A 35 17.97 19.75 -18.23
C VAL A 35 16.75 18.86 -18.43
N ILE A 36 15.59 19.36 -18.00
CA ILE A 36 14.28 18.75 -18.18
C ILE A 36 13.36 19.77 -18.87
N LEU A 37 12.74 19.34 -19.96
CA LEU A 37 11.67 20.08 -20.63
C LEU A 37 10.40 19.23 -20.65
N TYR A 38 9.29 19.83 -20.23
CA TYR A 38 7.96 19.24 -20.32
C TYR A 38 7.00 20.28 -20.90
N LEU A 39 6.59 20.07 -22.15
CA LEU A 39 5.79 21.05 -22.89
C LEU A 39 6.43 22.45 -22.78
N ASP A 40 5.65 23.45 -22.38
CA ASP A 40 6.07 24.84 -22.25
C ASP A 40 6.89 25.16 -20.98
N ASP A 41 7.11 24.20 -20.08
CA ASP A 41 7.86 24.37 -18.83
C ASP A 41 9.22 23.67 -18.86
N GLY A 42 10.23 24.31 -18.27
CA GLY A 42 11.60 23.81 -18.20
C GLY A 42 12.27 23.97 -16.84
N LEU A 43 13.17 23.06 -16.54
CA LEU A 43 13.96 23.00 -15.32
C LEU A 43 15.42 22.65 -15.67
N ILE A 44 16.35 23.44 -15.15
CA ILE A 44 17.80 23.23 -15.23
C ILE A 44 18.27 23.01 -13.80
N LEU A 45 19.04 21.94 -13.59
CA LEU A 45 19.59 21.57 -12.29
C LEU A 45 21.11 21.45 -12.41
N GLY A 46 21.79 21.65 -11.29
CA GLY A 46 23.24 21.53 -11.15
C GLY A 46 23.59 21.36 -9.68
N GLU A 47 24.82 20.95 -9.40
CA GLU A 47 25.34 20.77 -8.04
C GLU A 47 25.81 22.08 -7.45
N THR A 48 26.23 23.03 -8.29
CA THR A 48 26.68 24.35 -7.87
C THR A 48 25.92 25.44 -8.62
N GLU A 49 25.82 26.63 -8.00
CA GLU A 49 25.25 27.81 -8.64
C GLU A 49 25.92 28.12 -9.98
N ARG A 50 27.26 28.11 -10.01
CA ARG A 50 28.06 28.33 -11.22
C ARG A 50 27.74 27.36 -12.36
N GLU A 51 27.59 26.06 -12.07
CA GLU A 51 27.22 25.06 -13.07
C GLU A 51 25.85 25.37 -13.69
N VAL A 52 24.89 25.84 -12.88
CA VAL A 52 23.56 26.22 -13.36
C VAL A 52 23.64 27.51 -14.19
N GLU A 53 24.45 28.50 -13.79
CA GLU A 53 24.65 29.73 -14.56
C GLU A 53 25.22 29.43 -15.95
N GLU A 54 26.30 28.63 -16.01
CA GLU A 54 26.92 28.19 -17.28
C GLU A 54 25.90 27.45 -18.16
N ALA A 55 25.11 26.53 -17.57
CA ALA A 55 24.06 25.83 -18.29
C ALA A 55 22.94 26.76 -18.78
N VAL A 56 22.55 27.76 -17.99
CA VAL A 56 21.56 28.77 -18.37
C VAL A 56 22.05 29.59 -19.55
N GLU A 57 23.31 30.03 -19.57
CA GLU A 57 23.87 30.78 -20.70
C GLU A 57 23.82 29.95 -21.99
N VAL A 58 24.25 28.70 -21.93
CA VAL A 58 24.22 27.78 -23.09
C VAL A 58 22.79 27.55 -23.57
N VAL A 59 21.85 27.26 -22.67
CA VAL A 59 20.45 26.99 -23.01
C VAL A 59 19.81 28.23 -23.63
N ARG A 60 20.03 29.42 -23.06
CA ARG A 60 19.46 30.67 -23.60
C ARG A 60 19.96 30.97 -25.00
N ARG A 61 21.28 30.89 -25.20
CA ARG A 61 21.90 31.09 -26.51
C ARG A 61 21.34 30.09 -27.54
N ASP A 62 21.32 28.81 -27.19
CA ASP A 62 20.84 27.76 -28.09
C ASP A 62 19.34 27.92 -28.43
N LEU A 63 18.52 28.39 -27.48
CA LEU A 63 17.10 28.70 -27.73
C LEU A 63 16.95 29.90 -28.67
N GLU A 64 17.74 30.96 -28.47
CA GLU A 64 17.74 32.14 -29.34
C GLU A 64 18.20 31.79 -30.77
N GLU A 65 19.30 31.04 -30.90
CA GLU A 65 19.82 30.55 -32.19
C GLU A 65 18.80 29.66 -32.92
N ALA A 66 18.01 28.88 -32.17
CA ALA A 66 16.93 28.08 -32.71
C ALA A 66 15.66 28.88 -33.06
N GLY A 67 15.66 30.20 -32.83
CA GLY A 67 14.52 31.09 -33.08
C GLY A 67 13.37 30.91 -32.08
N VAL A 68 13.66 30.38 -30.89
CA VAL A 68 12.65 30.14 -29.85
C VAL A 68 12.39 31.41 -29.04
N CYS A 69 11.15 31.90 -29.05
CA CYS A 69 10.75 33.05 -28.24
C CYS A 69 10.41 32.61 -26.80
N VAL A 70 11.30 32.92 -25.85
CA VAL A 70 11.06 32.66 -24.43
C VAL A 70 10.25 33.80 -23.80
N ALA A 71 9.27 33.50 -22.94
CA ALA A 71 8.64 34.56 -22.14
C ALA A 71 9.54 34.90 -20.95
N GLU A 72 10.39 35.91 -21.15
CA GLU A 72 11.35 36.39 -20.16
C GLU A 72 10.67 36.77 -18.84
N GLU A 73 9.52 37.44 -18.89
CA GLU A 73 8.75 37.88 -17.72
C GLU A 73 8.27 36.73 -16.81
N LYS A 74 8.13 35.53 -17.36
CA LYS A 74 7.67 34.33 -16.65
C LYS A 74 8.82 33.37 -16.35
N SER A 75 10.00 33.63 -16.88
CA SER A 75 11.17 32.78 -16.73
C SER A 75 12.01 33.25 -15.55
N VAL A 76 12.57 32.27 -14.84
CA VAL A 76 13.51 32.51 -13.74
C VAL A 76 14.82 31.89 -14.19
N TRP A 77 15.80 32.75 -14.44
CA TRP A 77 17.10 32.37 -14.99
C TRP A 77 18.22 32.42 -13.97
N THR A 78 18.04 33.19 -12.90
CA THR A 78 18.96 33.18 -11.76
C THR A 78 18.81 31.84 -11.03
N PRO A 79 19.90 31.11 -10.79
CA PRO A 79 19.86 29.89 -10.00
C PRO A 79 19.25 30.16 -8.62
N SER A 80 18.50 29.20 -8.11
CA SER A 80 17.88 29.31 -6.79
C SER A 80 17.71 27.92 -6.19
N PRO A 81 17.98 27.74 -4.88
CA PRO A 81 17.70 26.48 -4.19
C PRO A 81 16.20 26.18 -4.09
N VAL A 82 15.35 27.19 -4.27
CA VAL A 82 13.89 27.07 -4.24
C VAL A 82 13.35 27.32 -5.64
N PHE A 83 12.52 26.40 -6.14
CA PHE A 83 11.93 26.52 -7.47
C PHE A 83 10.47 26.07 -7.49
N THR A 84 9.75 26.45 -8.55
CA THR A 84 8.40 25.95 -8.82
C THR A 84 8.35 25.34 -10.21
N TRP A 85 7.91 24.08 -10.31
CA TRP A 85 7.80 23.35 -11.57
C TRP A 85 6.58 22.41 -11.53
N LEU A 86 5.77 22.41 -12.60
CA LEU A 86 4.52 21.62 -12.72
C LEU A 86 3.56 21.75 -11.52
N GLY A 87 3.52 22.93 -10.88
CA GLY A 87 2.66 23.21 -9.74
C GLY A 87 3.17 22.70 -8.38
N TYR A 88 4.39 22.17 -8.34
CA TYR A 88 5.13 21.80 -7.14
C TYR A 88 6.20 22.83 -6.82
N ARG A 89 6.44 23.06 -5.53
CA ARG A 89 7.57 23.81 -4.99
C ARG A 89 8.63 22.81 -4.54
N GLY A 90 9.82 22.91 -5.10
CA GLY A 90 11.01 22.19 -4.63
C GLY A 90 11.87 23.10 -3.77
N ASP A 91 12.43 22.54 -2.70
CA ASP A 91 13.39 23.19 -1.82
C ASP A 91 14.61 22.27 -1.66
N LEU A 92 15.69 22.59 -2.37
CA LEU A 92 16.88 21.75 -2.45
C LEU A 92 17.69 21.76 -1.15
N LEU A 93 17.59 22.83 -0.35
CA LEU A 93 18.27 22.92 0.95
C LEU A 93 17.52 22.11 2.00
N ALA A 94 16.19 22.23 2.05
CA ALA A 94 15.34 21.41 2.90
C ALA A 94 15.12 19.99 2.36
N ARG A 95 15.64 19.69 1.15
CA ARG A 95 15.50 18.41 0.44
C ARG A 95 14.05 17.93 0.35
N GLU A 96 13.12 18.85 0.08
CA GLU A 96 11.69 18.55 0.02
C GLU A 96 11.02 19.02 -1.26
N VAL A 97 9.98 18.29 -1.66
CA VAL A 97 9.02 18.68 -2.70
C VAL A 97 7.64 18.71 -2.08
N ARG A 98 6.90 19.80 -2.30
CA ARG A 98 5.52 19.96 -1.83
C ARG A 98 4.68 20.67 -2.87
N GLY A 99 3.36 20.62 -2.77
CA GLY A 99 2.54 21.45 -3.65
C GLY A 99 2.74 22.93 -3.38
N THR A 100 2.53 23.76 -4.41
CA THR A 100 2.55 25.22 -4.24
C THR A 100 1.55 25.69 -3.18
N GLU A 101 1.83 26.82 -2.49
CA GLU A 101 0.94 27.36 -1.46
C GLU A 101 -0.50 27.61 -1.96
N ARG A 102 -0.64 27.95 -3.25
CA ARG A 102 -1.95 28.06 -3.90
C ARG A 102 -2.73 26.74 -3.86
N ARG A 103 -2.08 25.62 -4.17
CA ARG A 103 -2.68 24.28 -4.15
C ARG A 103 -2.92 23.80 -2.73
N MET A 104 -1.98 24.03 -1.82
CA MET A 104 -2.15 23.70 -0.40
C MET A 104 -3.34 24.45 0.21
N THR A 105 -3.49 25.74 -0.08
CA THR A 105 -4.63 26.55 0.38
C THR A 105 -5.96 26.04 -0.18
N ALA A 106 -6.00 25.68 -1.46
CA ALA A 106 -7.20 25.09 -2.06
C ALA A 106 -7.58 23.76 -1.41
N TRP A 107 -6.60 22.90 -1.13
CA TRP A 107 -6.81 21.63 -0.43
C TRP A 107 -7.30 21.84 1.01
N ARG A 108 -6.65 22.70 1.81
CA ARG A 108 -7.08 23.02 3.19
C ARG A 108 -8.52 23.52 3.22
N ARG A 109 -8.88 24.39 2.28
CA ARG A 109 -10.26 24.90 2.15
C ARG A 109 -11.25 23.79 1.84
N ALA A 110 -10.94 22.92 0.87
CA ALA A 110 -11.82 21.81 0.50
C ALA A 110 -11.99 20.81 1.66
N LEU A 111 -10.91 20.54 2.42
CA LEU A 111 -10.95 19.71 3.62
C LEU A 111 -11.90 20.31 4.68
N GLU A 112 -11.75 21.60 4.97
CA GLU A 112 -12.55 22.29 5.96
C GLU A 112 -14.04 22.35 5.56
N GLU A 113 -14.34 22.56 4.27
CA GLU A 113 -15.71 22.52 3.73
C GLU A 113 -16.37 21.14 3.94
N LEU A 114 -15.63 20.05 3.71
CA LEU A 114 -16.12 18.68 3.96
C LEU A 114 -16.31 18.38 5.45
N ARG A 115 -15.41 18.86 6.30
CA ARG A 115 -15.45 18.61 7.74
C ARG A 115 -16.65 19.28 8.41
N ARG A 116 -16.88 20.57 8.11
CA ARG A 116 -17.98 21.36 8.70
C ARG A 116 -19.36 20.82 8.34
N SER A 117 -19.51 20.17 7.19
CA SER A 117 -20.81 19.67 6.74
C SER A 117 -21.03 18.23 7.21
N PRO A 118 -22.04 17.91 8.03
CA PRO A 118 -22.37 16.50 8.36
C PRO A 118 -22.89 15.73 7.14
N ALA A 119 -23.39 16.44 6.12
CA ALA A 119 -23.85 15.89 4.86
C ALA A 119 -23.36 16.76 3.68
N PRO A 120 -22.08 16.62 3.29
CA PRO A 120 -21.55 17.34 2.13
C PRO A 120 -22.23 16.84 0.85
N SER A 121 -22.18 17.65 -0.20
CA SER A 121 -22.65 17.21 -1.52
C SER A 121 -21.68 16.22 -2.16
N VAL A 122 -22.12 15.52 -3.20
CA VAL A 122 -21.22 14.72 -4.06
C VAL A 122 -20.18 15.63 -4.70
N LEU A 123 -20.55 16.86 -5.09
CA LEU A 123 -19.66 17.86 -5.65
C LEU A 123 -18.56 18.27 -4.67
N ASP A 124 -18.87 18.45 -3.39
CA ASP A 124 -17.87 18.81 -2.37
C ASP A 124 -16.81 17.71 -2.23
N ARG A 125 -17.23 16.43 -2.28
CA ARG A 125 -16.31 15.28 -2.31
C ARG A 125 -15.45 15.29 -3.56
N MET A 126 -16.05 15.53 -4.73
CA MET A 126 -15.32 15.62 -6.00
C MET A 126 -14.29 16.74 -6.00
N LYS A 127 -14.60 17.91 -5.41
CA LYS A 127 -13.64 19.03 -5.29
C LYS A 127 -12.44 18.64 -4.45
N PHE A 128 -12.66 18.03 -3.29
CA PHE A 128 -11.58 17.56 -2.42
C PHE A 128 -10.73 16.49 -3.11
N LEU A 129 -11.36 15.48 -3.71
CA LEU A 129 -10.68 14.43 -4.47
C LEU A 129 -9.90 15.00 -5.67
N GLY A 130 -10.46 16.00 -6.36
CA GLY A 130 -9.76 16.69 -7.45
C GLY A 130 -8.56 17.50 -6.96
N CYS A 131 -8.64 18.09 -5.76
CA CYS A 131 -7.48 18.70 -5.12
C CYS A 131 -6.41 17.64 -4.84
N LEU A 132 -6.76 16.53 -4.18
CA LEU A 132 -5.82 15.44 -3.88
C LEU A 132 -5.19 14.83 -5.13
N ALA A 133 -5.97 14.59 -6.18
CA ALA A 133 -5.47 14.06 -7.46
C ALA A 133 -4.41 14.97 -8.10
N SER A 134 -4.47 16.28 -7.84
CA SER A 134 -3.42 17.18 -8.32
C SER A 134 -2.06 16.90 -7.66
N PHE A 135 -2.04 16.32 -6.45
CA PHE A 135 -0.85 16.04 -5.62
C PHE A 135 -0.26 14.64 -5.85
N ASP A 136 -0.57 13.99 -6.97
CA ASP A 136 -0.10 12.65 -7.34
C ASP A 136 1.40 12.37 -7.05
N VAL A 137 2.30 13.32 -7.34
CA VAL A 137 3.76 13.17 -7.13
C VAL A 137 4.13 13.00 -5.65
N VAL A 138 3.39 13.64 -4.74
CA VAL A 138 3.70 13.66 -3.31
C VAL A 138 2.79 12.76 -2.48
N ALA A 139 1.48 12.71 -2.80
CA ALA A 139 0.50 11.97 -2.04
C ALA A 139 0.64 10.44 -2.19
N GLY A 140 1.13 9.99 -3.35
CA GLY A 140 1.43 8.57 -3.61
C GLY A 140 0.27 7.62 -3.33
N ASP A 141 0.61 6.40 -2.93
CA ASP A 141 -0.36 5.33 -2.66
C ASP A 141 -1.16 5.59 -1.38
N GLU A 142 -0.53 6.15 -0.34
CA GLU A 142 -1.16 6.50 0.94
C GLU A 142 -2.29 7.53 0.73
N GLY A 143 -2.07 8.55 -0.10
CA GLY A 143 -3.11 9.54 -0.39
C GLY A 143 -4.31 8.96 -1.14
N VAL A 144 -4.11 7.91 -1.94
CA VAL A 144 -5.21 7.20 -2.60
C VAL A 144 -5.93 6.28 -1.60
N ALA A 145 -5.18 5.58 -0.75
CA ALA A 145 -5.72 4.72 0.30
C ALA A 145 -6.61 5.51 1.28
N MET A 146 -6.15 6.69 1.69
CA MET A 146 -6.83 7.55 2.67
C MET A 146 -7.90 8.46 2.05
N ALA A 147 -8.29 8.23 0.80
CA ALA A 147 -9.38 8.93 0.13
C ALA A 147 -10.41 7.96 -0.48
N ARG A 148 -10.30 6.67 -0.16
CA ARG A 148 -11.02 5.60 -0.83
C ARG A 148 -12.50 5.56 -0.48
N HIS A 149 -12.91 5.79 0.76
CA HIS A 149 -14.31 5.91 1.15
C HIS A 149 -14.98 7.09 0.45
N LEU A 150 -14.31 8.25 0.37
CA LEU A 150 -14.78 9.39 -0.41
C LEU A 150 -14.93 9.04 -1.91
N MET A 151 -13.95 8.36 -2.49
CA MET A 151 -14.02 7.89 -3.90
C MET A 151 -15.17 6.90 -4.12
N GLN A 152 -15.36 5.94 -3.22
CA GLN A 152 -16.47 4.97 -3.29
C GLN A 152 -17.82 5.68 -3.27
N LYS A 153 -18.00 6.70 -2.42
CA LYS A 153 -19.25 7.49 -2.38
C LYS A 153 -19.51 8.27 -3.66
N VAL A 154 -18.47 8.85 -4.27
CA VAL A 154 -18.59 9.51 -5.58
C VAL A 154 -18.90 8.49 -6.67
N GLY A 155 -18.21 7.35 -6.70
CA GLY A 155 -18.45 6.28 -7.66
C GLY A 155 -19.86 5.68 -7.57
N GLU A 156 -20.37 5.50 -6.35
CA GLU A 156 -21.75 5.08 -6.09
C GLU A 156 -22.75 6.09 -6.67
N ALA A 157 -22.55 7.39 -6.43
CA ALA A 157 -23.39 8.45 -6.97
C ALA A 157 -23.37 8.49 -8.51
N GLN A 158 -22.21 8.32 -9.13
CA GLN A 158 -22.07 8.26 -10.59
C GLN A 158 -22.78 7.03 -11.18
N LYS A 159 -22.58 5.85 -10.58
CA LYS A 159 -23.23 4.60 -11.01
C LYS A 159 -24.76 4.69 -10.92
N THR A 160 -25.27 5.33 -9.88
CA THR A 160 -26.70 5.55 -9.66
C THR A 160 -27.25 6.81 -10.35
N ARG A 161 -26.41 7.53 -11.11
CA ARG A 161 -26.76 8.78 -11.84
C ARG A 161 -27.40 9.85 -10.95
N VAL A 162 -26.98 9.90 -9.69
CA VAL A 162 -27.42 10.92 -8.73
C VAL A 162 -26.76 12.26 -9.06
N SER A 163 -27.49 13.36 -8.86
CA SER A 163 -26.97 14.71 -9.07
C SER A 163 -25.74 14.98 -8.20
N THR A 164 -24.77 15.73 -8.74
CA THR A 164 -23.59 16.16 -7.99
C THR A 164 -23.95 17.10 -6.84
N THR A 165 -25.09 17.79 -6.90
CA THR A 165 -25.59 18.66 -5.83
C THR A 165 -26.25 17.90 -4.68
N THR A 166 -26.51 16.60 -4.83
CA THR A 166 -27.15 15.79 -3.80
C THR A 166 -26.25 15.70 -2.57
N ARG A 167 -26.83 15.96 -1.40
CA ARG A 167 -26.16 15.85 -0.09
C ARG A 167 -26.34 14.46 0.49
N LYS A 168 -25.24 13.85 0.93
CA LYS A 168 -25.22 12.55 1.60
C LYS A 168 -24.45 12.65 2.90
N ARG A 169 -25.00 12.09 3.98
CA ARG A 169 -24.32 12.00 5.29
C ARG A 169 -22.99 11.27 5.12
N LYS A 170 -21.96 11.73 5.83
CA LYS A 170 -20.66 11.06 5.87
C LYS A 170 -20.78 9.71 6.57
N SER A 171 -20.19 8.69 5.97
CA SER A 171 -19.96 7.39 6.60
C SER A 171 -18.83 7.47 7.62
N GLU A 172 -18.73 6.48 8.51
CA GLU A 172 -17.62 6.41 9.47
C GLU A 172 -16.24 6.34 8.79
N GLY A 173 -16.16 5.68 7.63
CA GLY A 173 -14.94 5.63 6.81
C GLY A 173 -14.53 7.01 6.31
N GLU A 174 -15.47 7.79 5.77
CA GLU A 174 -15.19 9.18 5.37
C GLU A 174 -14.75 10.04 6.57
N GLU A 175 -15.35 9.84 7.75
CA GLU A 175 -14.93 10.57 8.96
C GLU A 175 -13.51 10.18 9.42
N ARG A 176 -13.12 8.90 9.28
CA ARG A 176 -11.74 8.46 9.54
C ARG A 176 -10.77 9.12 8.56
N GLU A 177 -11.08 9.13 7.27
CA GLU A 177 -10.27 9.77 6.24
C GLU A 177 -10.09 11.27 6.51
N LEU A 178 -11.17 11.98 6.86
CA LEU A 178 -11.08 13.41 7.15
C LEU A 178 -10.24 13.70 8.40
N ARG A 179 -10.28 12.86 9.43
CA ARG A 179 -9.39 12.96 10.60
C ARG A 179 -7.94 12.70 10.23
N PHE A 180 -7.69 11.70 9.37
CA PHE A 180 -6.35 11.44 8.84
C PHE A 180 -5.79 12.67 8.11
N TRP A 181 -6.57 13.24 7.18
CA TRP A 181 -6.14 14.40 6.40
C TRP A 181 -5.95 15.66 7.24
N GLU A 182 -6.72 15.83 8.31
CA GLU A 182 -6.49 16.91 9.28
C GLU A 182 -5.17 16.73 10.03
N GLY A 183 -4.90 15.52 10.53
CA GLY A 183 -3.73 15.28 11.39
C GLY A 183 -2.41 15.13 10.63
N ARG A 184 -2.44 14.47 9.47
CA ARG A 184 -1.23 14.07 8.70
C ARG A 184 -1.20 14.61 7.28
N GLY A 185 -2.22 15.32 6.82
CA GLY A 185 -2.30 15.74 5.42
C GLY A 185 -1.13 16.61 4.95
N GLU A 186 -0.61 17.51 5.79
CA GLU A 186 0.56 18.32 5.42
C GLU A 186 1.85 17.51 5.31
N GLU A 187 1.99 16.46 6.12
CA GLU A 187 3.11 15.52 6.06
C GLU A 187 3.06 14.69 4.78
N VAL A 188 1.88 14.14 4.46
CA VAL A 188 1.64 13.28 3.28
C VAL A 188 1.73 14.06 1.97
N LEU A 189 1.34 15.33 1.96
CA LEU A 189 1.42 16.20 0.76
C LEU A 189 2.80 16.84 0.58
N ARG A 190 3.82 16.26 1.21
CA ARG A 190 5.24 16.58 1.08
C ARG A 190 6.02 15.30 0.85
N ARG A 191 7.03 15.35 -0.01
CA ARG A 191 7.96 14.26 -0.26
C ARG A 191 9.40 14.70 -0.01
N GLN A 192 10.16 13.89 0.70
CA GLN A 192 11.60 14.07 0.83
C GLN A 192 12.29 13.64 -0.48
N ILE A 193 13.30 14.38 -0.91
CA ILE A 193 14.07 14.11 -2.13
C ILE A 193 15.04 12.93 -1.90
N GLU A 194 15.41 12.67 -0.64
CA GLU A 194 16.25 11.53 -0.29
C GLU A 194 15.49 10.20 -0.40
N GLU A 195 16.08 9.25 -1.12
CA GLU A 195 15.74 7.84 -1.00
C GLU A 195 16.28 7.35 0.34
N ARG A 196 15.41 7.24 1.35
CA ARG A 196 15.76 6.50 2.56
C ARG A 196 15.67 5.02 2.22
N GLU A 197 16.79 4.31 2.31
CA GLU A 197 16.76 2.86 2.42
C GLU A 197 16.07 2.53 3.75
N VAL A 198 14.84 2.02 3.67
CA VAL A 198 14.14 1.51 4.84
C VAL A 198 14.80 0.18 5.19
N GLU A 199 15.47 0.11 6.34
CA GLU A 199 15.95 -1.16 6.87
C GLU A 199 14.75 -2.06 7.16
N ILE A 200 14.61 -3.14 6.41
CA ILE A 200 13.56 -4.14 6.58
C ILE A 200 14.07 -5.20 7.55
N ASP A 201 13.33 -5.42 8.64
CA ASP A 201 13.65 -6.43 9.65
C ASP A 201 13.05 -7.80 9.30
N TRP A 202 11.89 -7.78 8.64
CA TRP A 202 11.06 -8.97 8.44
C TRP A 202 10.53 -9.10 7.01
N PHE A 203 10.55 -10.31 6.47
CA PHE A 203 9.97 -10.65 5.17
C PHE A 203 8.82 -11.63 5.35
N LEU A 204 7.60 -11.18 5.10
CA LEU A 204 6.38 -11.99 5.22
C LEU A 204 5.92 -12.44 3.83
N TYR A 205 6.06 -13.72 3.55
CA TYR A 205 5.57 -14.39 2.36
C TYR A 205 4.16 -14.91 2.62
N THR A 206 3.24 -14.69 1.68
CA THR A 206 1.84 -15.11 1.78
C THR A 206 1.40 -15.79 0.49
N ASP A 207 0.57 -16.80 0.60
CA ASP A 207 -0.06 -17.50 -0.51
C ASP A 207 -1.45 -18.04 -0.12
N ALA A 208 -2.42 -17.83 -1.01
CA ALA A 208 -3.79 -18.27 -0.79
C ALA A 208 -4.23 -19.29 -1.85
N SER A 209 -4.46 -20.54 -1.41
CA SER A 209 -5.00 -21.60 -2.27
C SER A 209 -6.53 -21.63 -2.21
N ALA A 210 -7.13 -22.53 -3.00
CA ALA A 210 -8.58 -22.79 -2.93
C ALA A 210 -9.01 -23.44 -1.61
N LYS A 211 -8.07 -24.06 -0.88
CA LYS A 211 -8.35 -24.87 0.32
C LYS A 211 -7.98 -24.16 1.62
N GLY A 212 -7.14 -23.14 1.55
CA GLY A 212 -6.75 -22.35 2.71
C GLY A 212 -5.62 -21.38 2.39
N ILE A 213 -4.96 -20.93 3.44
CA ILE A 213 -3.96 -19.88 3.37
C ILE A 213 -2.66 -20.32 4.04
N GLY A 214 -1.55 -19.78 3.57
CA GLY A 214 -0.21 -20.11 4.01
C GLY A 214 0.65 -18.87 4.12
N ALA A 215 1.35 -18.71 5.25
CA ALA A 215 2.27 -17.60 5.44
C ALA A 215 3.58 -18.05 6.08
N VAL A 216 4.67 -17.42 5.67
CA VAL A 216 6.03 -17.68 6.17
C VAL A 216 6.69 -16.35 6.48
N LEU A 217 7.19 -16.18 7.70
CA LEU A 217 7.96 -15.01 8.13
C LEU A 217 9.44 -15.36 8.20
N ARG A 218 10.28 -14.52 7.60
CA ARG A 218 11.74 -14.64 7.65
C ARG A 218 12.39 -13.40 8.24
N ASP A 219 13.53 -13.62 8.87
CA ASP A 219 14.44 -12.55 9.30
C ASP A 219 15.36 -12.08 8.16
N THR A 220 16.25 -11.13 8.44
CA THR A 220 17.24 -10.61 7.49
C THR A 220 18.32 -11.61 7.06
N LYS A 221 18.48 -12.72 7.78
CA LYS A 221 19.40 -13.82 7.41
C LYS A 221 18.72 -14.84 6.49
N GLY A 222 17.41 -14.72 6.28
CA GLY A 222 16.61 -15.66 5.51
C GLY A 222 16.16 -16.88 6.31
N GLU A 223 16.31 -16.85 7.64
CA GLU A 223 15.83 -17.93 8.51
C GLU A 223 14.33 -17.79 8.73
N THR A 224 13.59 -18.90 8.58
CA THR A 224 12.16 -18.92 8.86
C THR A 224 11.94 -18.91 10.37
N VAL A 225 11.34 -17.83 10.86
CA VAL A 225 11.07 -17.61 12.30
C VAL A 225 9.62 -17.91 12.68
N TRP A 226 8.71 -17.90 11.70
CA TRP A 226 7.30 -18.20 11.92
C TRP A 226 6.65 -18.74 10.65
N LYS A 227 5.70 -19.66 10.80
CA LYS A 227 4.92 -20.24 9.72
C LYS A 227 3.47 -20.39 10.16
N MET A 228 2.55 -20.20 9.22
CA MET A 228 1.13 -20.44 9.40
C MET A 228 0.58 -21.24 8.23
N THR A 229 -0.23 -22.22 8.56
CA THR A 229 -1.11 -22.92 7.64
C THR A 229 -2.50 -22.91 8.27
N GLU A 230 -3.48 -22.37 7.59
CA GLU A 230 -4.86 -22.33 8.08
C GLU A 230 -5.83 -22.76 6.99
N ARG A 231 -6.77 -23.61 7.37
CA ARG A 231 -7.76 -24.14 6.42
C ARG A 231 -8.91 -23.16 6.26
N GLY A 232 -9.29 -22.92 5.01
CA GLY A 232 -10.47 -22.14 4.67
C GLY A 232 -11.75 -22.87 5.08
N ASP A 233 -12.76 -22.11 5.53
CA ASP A 233 -14.10 -22.65 5.69
C ASP A 233 -14.85 -22.71 4.35
N ALA A 234 -16.09 -23.22 4.37
CA ALA A 234 -16.90 -23.36 3.16
C ALA A 234 -17.29 -22.02 2.52
N GLU A 235 -17.14 -20.89 3.21
CA GLU A 235 -17.34 -19.55 2.66
C GLU A 235 -16.08 -19.08 1.93
N PHE A 236 -14.90 -19.29 2.55
CA PHE A 236 -13.58 -19.03 1.96
C PHE A 236 -13.38 -19.78 0.63
N GLU A 237 -13.75 -21.06 0.56
CA GLU A 237 -13.65 -21.86 -0.68
C GLU A 237 -14.47 -21.26 -1.84
N ARG A 238 -15.54 -20.51 -1.52
CA ARG A 238 -16.39 -19.81 -2.51
C ARG A 238 -15.90 -18.40 -2.85
N GLU A 239 -14.91 -17.87 -2.12
CA GLU A 239 -14.33 -16.57 -2.43
C GLU A 239 -13.46 -16.61 -3.68
N SER A 240 -13.50 -15.52 -4.45
CA SER A 240 -12.61 -15.35 -5.60
C SER A 240 -11.15 -15.35 -5.16
N SER A 241 -10.22 -15.79 -6.02
CA SER A 241 -8.77 -15.69 -5.73
C SER A 241 -8.34 -14.28 -5.36
N ALA A 242 -8.83 -13.27 -6.10
CA ALA A 242 -8.60 -11.85 -5.82
C ALA A 242 -9.09 -11.38 -4.44
N MET A 243 -9.93 -12.19 -3.76
CA MET A 243 -10.29 -11.95 -2.37
C MET A 243 -9.42 -12.69 -1.36
N ARG A 244 -9.09 -13.94 -1.68
CA ARG A 244 -8.34 -14.82 -0.78
C ARG A 244 -6.93 -14.31 -0.54
N GLU A 245 -6.27 -13.77 -1.57
CA GLU A 245 -4.90 -13.24 -1.47
C GLU A 245 -4.74 -12.10 -0.44
N PRO A 246 -5.50 -10.98 -0.49
CA PRO A 246 -5.38 -9.95 0.56
C PRO A 246 -5.92 -10.42 1.91
N ARG A 247 -6.82 -11.42 1.94
CA ARG A 247 -7.31 -12.00 3.19
C ARG A 247 -6.27 -12.86 3.90
N ASP A 248 -5.42 -13.57 3.15
CA ASP A 248 -4.28 -14.27 3.74
C ASP A 248 -3.37 -13.30 4.49
N VAL A 249 -3.03 -12.18 3.86
CA VAL A 249 -2.26 -11.09 4.51
C VAL A 249 -2.97 -10.57 5.76
N GLU A 250 -4.30 -10.39 5.73
CA GLU A 250 -5.08 -10.00 6.92
C GLU A 250 -4.90 -11.01 8.07
N TRP A 251 -5.00 -12.30 7.79
CA TRP A 251 -4.89 -13.35 8.79
C TRP A 251 -3.48 -13.46 9.35
N ALA A 252 -2.47 -13.45 8.48
CA ALA A 252 -1.07 -13.50 8.88
C ALA A 252 -0.73 -12.29 9.78
N THR A 253 -1.06 -11.08 9.33
CA THR A 253 -0.78 -9.85 10.10
C THR A 253 -1.59 -9.78 11.40
N ALA A 254 -2.81 -10.33 11.45
CA ALA A 254 -3.61 -10.36 12.67
C ALA A 254 -2.98 -11.20 13.80
N LYS A 255 -2.25 -12.27 13.43
CA LYS A 255 -1.48 -13.09 14.39
C LYS A 255 -0.19 -12.40 14.81
N LEU A 256 0.53 -11.79 13.86
CA LEU A 256 1.84 -11.17 14.11
C LEU A 256 1.76 -9.85 14.89
N ARG A 257 0.65 -9.10 14.83
CA ARG A 257 0.53 -7.73 15.39
C ARG A 257 0.81 -7.55 16.89
N ARG A 258 0.93 -8.64 17.67
CA ARG A 258 1.21 -8.61 19.11
C ARG A 258 2.60 -9.13 19.47
N GLU A 259 3.23 -9.83 18.54
CA GLU A 259 4.45 -10.61 18.78
C GLU A 259 5.63 -10.07 17.97
N LEU A 260 5.37 -9.20 16.99
CA LEU A 260 6.36 -8.67 16.07
C LEU A 260 6.49 -7.15 16.23
N GLU A 261 7.73 -6.68 16.30
CA GLU A 261 8.11 -5.27 16.21
C GLU A 261 9.20 -5.14 15.14
N GLY A 262 9.15 -4.07 14.34
CA GLY A 262 10.12 -3.78 13.27
C GLY A 262 9.47 -3.51 11.92
N ASN A 263 10.28 -3.12 10.95
CA ASN A 263 9.83 -2.87 9.58
C ASN A 263 9.63 -4.20 8.84
N ILE A 264 8.50 -4.32 8.16
CA ILE A 264 8.07 -5.56 7.51
C ILE A 264 7.79 -5.35 6.03
N GLN A 265 8.37 -6.20 5.19
CA GLN A 265 8.05 -6.28 3.77
C GLN A 265 7.16 -7.51 3.54
N VAL A 266 5.93 -7.25 3.10
CA VAL A 266 4.94 -8.26 2.76
C VAL A 266 5.05 -8.60 1.27
N LEU A 267 5.33 -9.85 0.98
CA LEU A 267 5.59 -10.40 -0.34
C LEU A 267 4.38 -11.25 -0.75
N VAL A 268 3.77 -10.87 -1.88
CA VAL A 268 2.55 -11.51 -2.39
C VAL A 268 2.73 -11.82 -3.88
N ASP A 269 2.23 -12.96 -4.33
CA ASP A 269 2.33 -13.40 -5.72
C ASP A 269 1.28 -12.77 -6.66
N SER A 270 0.44 -11.88 -6.13
CA SER A 270 -0.60 -11.17 -6.87
C SER A 270 -0.43 -9.66 -6.90
N GLN A 271 -0.26 -9.12 -8.10
CA GLN A 271 -0.18 -7.67 -8.33
C GLN A 271 -1.49 -6.95 -7.95
N ALA A 272 -2.64 -7.63 -8.10
CA ALA A 272 -3.93 -7.08 -7.71
C ALA A 272 -3.99 -6.92 -6.19
N ALA A 273 -3.59 -7.95 -5.44
CA ALA A 273 -3.51 -7.90 -3.99
C ALA A 273 -2.57 -6.78 -3.52
N VAL A 274 -1.36 -6.68 -4.09
CA VAL A 274 -0.42 -5.60 -3.77
C VAL A 274 -1.02 -4.21 -4.03
N SER A 275 -1.72 -4.01 -5.16
CA SER A 275 -2.39 -2.73 -5.43
C SER A 275 -3.47 -2.41 -4.39
N ILE A 276 -4.21 -3.42 -3.92
CA ILE A 276 -5.26 -3.26 -2.91
C ILE A 276 -4.65 -2.94 -1.55
N LEU A 277 -3.57 -3.64 -1.18
CA LEU A 277 -2.85 -3.42 0.07
C LEU A 277 -2.14 -2.06 0.09
N ARG A 278 -1.67 -1.53 -1.05
CA ARG A 278 -1.06 -0.19 -1.11
C ARG A 278 -2.08 0.94 -1.16
N ARG A 279 -3.17 0.79 -1.94
CA ARG A 279 -4.07 1.90 -2.31
C ARG A 279 -5.52 1.72 -1.85
N GLY A 280 -5.87 0.62 -1.22
CA GLY A 280 -7.26 0.21 -1.00
C GLY A 280 -7.99 -0.15 -2.30
N SER A 281 -9.31 -0.39 -2.19
CA SER A 281 -10.14 -0.84 -3.31
C SER A 281 -11.43 -0.04 -3.46
N MET A 282 -11.94 0.08 -4.69
CA MET A 282 -13.27 0.64 -4.94
C MET A 282 -14.40 -0.32 -4.54
N LYS A 283 -14.10 -1.60 -4.27
CA LYS A 283 -15.04 -2.54 -3.67
C LYS A 283 -14.94 -2.44 -2.14
N PRO A 284 -16.04 -2.15 -1.41
CA PRO A 284 -16.01 -1.96 0.04
C PRO A 284 -15.43 -3.15 0.82
N GLU A 285 -15.75 -4.38 0.44
CA GLU A 285 -15.26 -5.60 1.10
C GLU A 285 -13.74 -5.73 1.04
N LEU A 286 -13.16 -5.49 -0.14
CA LEU A 286 -11.71 -5.49 -0.35
C LEU A 286 -11.03 -4.34 0.41
N HIS A 287 -11.67 -3.18 0.43
CA HIS A 287 -11.11 -2.04 1.14
C HIS A 287 -11.08 -2.26 2.65
N ALA A 288 -12.13 -2.87 3.22
CA ALA A 288 -12.17 -3.22 4.63
C ALA A 288 -11.05 -4.19 5.02
N ILE A 289 -10.68 -5.11 4.14
CA ILE A 289 -9.53 -6.00 4.37
C ILE A 289 -8.21 -5.23 4.36
N ALA A 290 -8.02 -4.33 3.40
CA ALA A 290 -6.84 -3.46 3.38
C ALA A 290 -6.75 -2.60 4.67
N GLU A 291 -7.85 -2.01 5.13
CA GLU A 291 -7.88 -1.22 6.37
C GLU A 291 -7.44 -2.04 7.60
N LYS A 292 -7.88 -3.29 7.71
CA LYS A 292 -7.46 -4.18 8.81
C LYS A 292 -5.98 -4.54 8.74
N VAL A 293 -5.46 -4.80 7.53
CA VAL A 293 -4.02 -5.05 7.34
C VAL A 293 -3.22 -3.83 7.78
N TRP A 294 -3.61 -2.62 7.38
CA TRP A 294 -2.94 -1.39 7.82
C TRP A 294 -3.00 -1.21 9.34
N GLU A 295 -4.15 -1.47 9.98
CA GLU A 295 -4.28 -1.39 11.44
C GLU A 295 -3.39 -2.42 12.16
N ASN A 296 -3.29 -3.64 11.62
CA ASN A 296 -2.43 -4.67 12.18
C ASN A 296 -0.95 -4.26 12.08
N LEU A 297 -0.52 -3.78 10.91
CA LEU A 297 0.87 -3.43 10.64
C LEU A 297 1.32 -2.13 11.32
N GLN A 298 0.41 -1.17 11.54
CA GLN A 298 0.70 0.02 12.33
C GLN A 298 1.20 -0.28 13.74
N ARG A 299 0.86 -1.46 14.30
CA ARG A 299 1.35 -1.90 15.62
C ARG A 299 2.72 -2.58 15.56
N VAL A 300 3.16 -3.01 14.39
CA VAL A 300 4.43 -3.72 14.17
C VAL A 300 5.54 -2.71 13.84
N GLY A 301 5.32 -1.84 12.85
CA GLY A 301 6.32 -0.89 12.38
C GLY A 301 6.04 -0.36 10.97
N GLY A 302 7.09 0.07 10.26
CA GLY A 302 6.98 0.43 8.84
C GLY A 302 6.59 -0.78 7.99
N SER A 303 5.75 -0.59 6.98
CA SER A 303 5.32 -1.69 6.12
C SER A 303 5.42 -1.36 4.65
N GLU A 304 5.90 -2.34 3.88
CA GLU A 304 5.93 -2.31 2.43
C GLU A 304 5.24 -3.55 1.86
N PHE A 305 4.59 -3.40 0.71
CA PHE A 305 3.96 -4.52 0.00
C PHE A 305 4.64 -4.67 -1.34
N LEU A 306 5.18 -5.83 -1.66
CA LEU A 306 5.89 -6.07 -2.92
C LEU A 306 5.34 -7.31 -3.62
N TRP A 307 5.26 -7.23 -4.94
CA TRP A 307 4.88 -8.37 -5.76
C TRP A 307 6.11 -9.23 -6.05
N ILE A 308 5.99 -10.54 -5.88
CA ILE A 308 7.01 -11.51 -6.26
C ILE A 308 6.48 -12.51 -7.30
N PRO A 309 7.33 -13.03 -8.20
CA PRO A 309 6.97 -14.16 -9.05
C PRO A 309 6.63 -15.39 -8.21
N ARG A 310 5.68 -16.20 -8.68
CA ARG A 310 5.21 -17.40 -7.95
C ARG A 310 6.32 -18.42 -7.71
N GLU A 311 7.30 -18.48 -8.62
CA GLU A 311 8.48 -19.34 -8.52
C GLU A 311 9.37 -18.98 -7.32
N GLN A 312 9.21 -17.78 -6.75
CA GLN A 312 9.94 -17.33 -5.57
C GLN A 312 9.11 -17.51 -4.28
N ASN A 313 7.87 -17.97 -4.37
CA ASN A 313 6.92 -18.10 -3.26
C ASN A 313 6.64 -19.56 -2.85
N CYS A 314 7.54 -20.49 -3.17
CA CYS A 314 7.29 -21.93 -3.06
C CYS A 314 6.90 -22.40 -1.66
N GLU A 315 7.50 -21.82 -0.60
CA GLU A 315 7.23 -22.26 0.77
C GLU A 315 5.87 -21.79 1.30
N ALA A 316 5.40 -20.62 0.87
CA ALA A 316 4.06 -20.15 1.20
C ALA A 316 3.01 -20.91 0.40
N ASP A 317 3.25 -21.17 -0.89
CA ASP A 317 2.39 -22.02 -1.74
C ASP A 317 2.26 -23.45 -1.19
N GLU A 318 3.36 -24.02 -0.69
CA GLU A 318 3.32 -25.29 0.04
C GLU A 318 2.50 -25.15 1.33
N ALA A 319 2.73 -24.11 2.12
CA ALA A 319 1.99 -23.86 3.37
C ALA A 319 0.48 -23.69 3.15
N SER A 320 0.07 -23.14 2.00
CA SER A 320 -1.34 -22.87 1.67
C SER A 320 -2.05 -24.08 1.06
N SER A 321 -1.30 -25.07 0.56
CA SER A 321 -1.81 -26.19 -0.23
C SER A 321 -1.62 -27.56 0.43
N ASN A 322 -0.56 -27.72 1.22
CA ASN A 322 -0.21 -28.96 1.90
C ASN A 322 -0.78 -28.95 3.33
N PHE A 323 -2.02 -29.42 3.44
CA PHE A 323 -2.63 -29.71 4.73
C PHE A 323 -2.33 -31.17 5.06
N ASP A 324 -1.64 -31.43 6.16
CA ASP A 324 -1.53 -32.80 6.66
C ASP A 324 -2.93 -33.26 7.07
N PHE A 325 -3.49 -34.20 6.29
CA PHE A 325 -4.82 -34.77 6.55
C PHE A 325 -4.79 -35.80 7.70
N ASP A 326 -3.60 -36.20 8.13
CA ASP A 326 -3.35 -37.19 9.17
C ASP A 326 -2.83 -36.56 10.49
N ASP A 327 -2.81 -35.23 10.61
CA ASP A 327 -2.48 -34.53 11.87
C ASP A 327 -3.69 -34.48 12.82
N TRP A 328 -3.70 -35.40 13.79
CA TRP A 328 -4.73 -35.46 14.82
C TRP A 328 -4.46 -34.42 15.92
N GLY A 329 -5.12 -33.26 15.84
CA GLY A 329 -5.12 -32.24 16.91
C GLY A 329 -6.21 -32.46 17.96
N VAL A 330 -5.89 -32.29 19.24
CA VAL A 330 -6.89 -32.31 20.32
C VAL A 330 -7.79 -31.07 20.22
N ASN A 331 -9.11 -31.27 20.21
CA ASN A 331 -10.07 -30.16 20.17
C ASN A 331 -9.77 -29.11 21.27
N GLU A 332 -9.72 -27.83 20.90
CA GLU A 332 -9.32 -26.74 21.80
C GLU A 332 -10.11 -26.68 23.12
N ARG A 333 -11.40 -27.08 23.11
CA ARG A 333 -12.19 -27.20 24.35
C ARG A 333 -11.75 -28.37 25.22
N VAL A 334 -11.40 -29.51 24.61
CA VAL A 334 -10.88 -30.69 25.30
C VAL A 334 -9.48 -30.42 25.83
N PHE A 335 -8.64 -29.75 25.06
CA PHE A 335 -7.32 -29.32 25.48
C PHE A 335 -7.39 -28.31 26.63
N SER A 336 -8.27 -27.31 26.52
CA SER A 336 -8.51 -26.33 27.60
C SER A 336 -9.09 -26.99 28.86
N LEU A 337 -9.95 -28.01 28.71
CA LEU A 337 -10.48 -28.76 29.84
C LEU A 337 -9.40 -29.64 30.48
N ALA A 338 -8.54 -30.26 29.67
CA ALA A 338 -7.41 -31.06 30.15
C ALA A 338 -6.40 -30.19 30.91
N GLN A 339 -6.04 -29.00 30.40
CA GLN A 339 -5.19 -28.04 31.12
C GLN A 339 -5.81 -27.53 32.42
N ARG A 340 -7.14 -27.44 32.50
CA ARG A 340 -7.84 -27.07 33.74
C ARG A 340 -7.88 -28.21 34.76
N LEU A 341 -7.94 -29.45 34.31
CA LEU A 341 -7.97 -30.64 35.17
C LEU A 341 -6.57 -31.06 35.64
N TYR A 342 -5.53 -30.77 34.85
CA TYR A 342 -4.14 -31.10 35.13
C TYR A 342 -3.25 -29.86 34.94
N PRO A 343 -3.15 -29.00 35.97
CA PRO A 343 -2.54 -27.68 35.85
C PRO A 343 -1.01 -27.62 36.04
N GLU A 344 -0.27 -28.73 36.05
CA GLU A 344 1.19 -28.69 36.20
C GLU A 344 1.90 -28.37 34.87
N PRO A 345 2.56 -27.21 34.73
CA PRO A 345 3.25 -26.80 33.53
C PRO A 345 4.76 -26.84 33.76
N GLU A 346 5.46 -27.89 33.30
CA GLU A 346 6.91 -27.89 33.02
C GLU A 346 7.40 -29.30 32.65
N THR A 347 7.01 -29.80 31.47
CA THR A 347 7.88 -30.68 30.69
C THR A 347 7.46 -30.57 29.23
N SER A 348 8.34 -29.95 28.44
CA SER A 348 8.41 -30.16 27.00
C SER A 348 8.31 -31.65 26.67
N GLY A 349 7.25 -32.04 25.96
CA GLY A 349 7.14 -33.37 25.34
C GLY A 349 6.45 -34.48 26.12
N VAL A 350 5.43 -34.19 26.95
CA VAL A 350 4.57 -35.27 27.47
C VAL A 350 3.63 -35.74 26.37
N ASP A 351 3.89 -36.95 25.90
CA ASP A 351 2.99 -37.68 25.02
C ASP A 351 1.65 -37.92 25.73
N VAL A 352 0.55 -37.41 25.18
CA VAL A 352 -0.80 -37.63 25.70
C VAL A 352 -1.14 -39.14 25.70
N PHE A 353 -0.44 -39.94 24.89
CA PHE A 353 -0.55 -41.40 24.86
C PHE A 353 0.00 -42.08 26.13
N ASP A 354 0.93 -41.47 26.88
CA ASP A 354 1.43 -42.00 28.16
C ASP A 354 0.38 -42.01 29.28
N HIS A 355 -0.75 -41.32 29.09
CA HIS A 355 -1.85 -41.28 30.04
C HIS A 355 -2.97 -42.29 29.76
N ILE A 356 -2.87 -43.08 28.68
CA ILE A 356 -3.84 -44.13 28.33
C ILE A 356 -3.98 -45.18 29.44
N GLY A 357 -2.87 -45.55 30.09
CA GLY A 357 -2.87 -46.50 31.21
C GLY A 357 -3.69 -46.02 32.41
N ARG A 358 -3.60 -44.71 32.74
CA ARG A 358 -4.37 -44.10 33.82
C ARG A 358 -5.85 -43.93 33.46
N ALA A 359 -6.16 -43.57 32.21
CA ALA A 359 -7.53 -43.44 31.73
C ALA A 359 -8.31 -44.76 31.75
N LYS A 360 -7.66 -45.89 31.40
CA LYS A 360 -8.27 -47.24 31.52
C LYS A 360 -8.59 -47.59 32.98
N GLY A 361 -7.75 -47.18 33.94
CA GLY A 361 -7.98 -47.37 35.37
C GLY A 361 -9.18 -46.59 35.96
N MET A 362 -9.64 -45.53 35.26
CA MET A 362 -10.79 -44.71 35.66
C MET A 362 -12.10 -45.08 34.95
N GLY A 363 -12.12 -46.17 34.17
CA GLY A 363 -13.33 -46.70 33.54
C GLY A 363 -13.62 -46.19 32.12
N PHE A 364 -12.67 -45.53 31.47
CA PHE A 364 -12.79 -45.15 30.05
C PHE A 364 -12.43 -46.34 29.14
N SER A 365 -13.34 -46.73 28.24
CA SER A 365 -13.15 -47.90 27.37
C SER A 365 -12.30 -47.60 26.14
N TRP A 366 -11.38 -48.49 25.81
CA TRP A 366 -10.52 -48.46 24.62
C TRP A 366 -10.79 -49.72 23.78
N ARG A 367 -11.04 -49.60 22.48
CA ARG A 367 -11.16 -50.74 21.56
C ARG A 367 -10.07 -50.68 20.51
N SER A 368 -9.14 -51.63 20.58
CA SER A 368 -8.28 -52.01 19.47
C SER A 368 -9.07 -53.01 18.63
N ASP A 369 -9.46 -52.65 17.41
CA ASP A 369 -9.69 -53.59 16.29
C ASP A 369 -10.26 -52.83 15.09
N LEU A 370 -9.38 -52.35 14.22
CA LEU A 370 -9.43 -52.41 12.75
C LEU A 370 -8.02 -52.00 12.27
N GLY A 371 -7.30 -52.93 11.65
CA GLY A 371 -5.84 -52.90 11.52
C GLY A 371 -5.26 -51.67 10.82
N GLY A 372 -4.21 -51.11 11.44
CA GLY A 372 -3.25 -50.18 10.84
C GLY A 372 -3.30 -48.75 11.40
N GLY A 373 -2.79 -48.55 12.62
CA GLY A 373 -2.56 -47.22 13.23
C GLY A 373 -3.39 -46.99 14.50
N GLU A 374 -2.73 -46.63 15.61
CA GLU A 374 -3.38 -46.32 16.89
C GLU A 374 -4.11 -44.98 16.80
N GLY A 375 -5.46 -45.02 16.70
CA GLY A 375 -6.32 -43.83 16.63
C GLY A 375 -7.22 -43.69 17.87
N LEU A 376 -7.40 -42.45 18.34
CA LEU A 376 -8.33 -42.04 19.40
C LEU A 376 -9.73 -41.80 18.82
N GLU A 377 -10.72 -42.64 19.13
CA GLU A 377 -12.13 -42.24 19.02
C GLU A 377 -12.61 -41.66 20.36
N ALA A 378 -12.35 -40.37 20.58
CA ALA A 378 -13.04 -39.58 21.59
C ALA A 378 -14.08 -38.71 20.87
N ASN A 379 -15.29 -39.24 20.66
CA ASN A 379 -16.40 -38.50 20.02
C ASN A 379 -15.93 -37.59 18.87
N CYS A 380 -15.31 -38.19 17.85
CA CYS A 380 -15.05 -37.51 16.59
C CYS A 380 -16.40 -37.19 15.93
N THR A 381 -16.98 -36.05 16.26
CA THR A 381 -17.97 -35.45 15.37
C THR A 381 -17.23 -34.98 14.13
N LYS A 382 -17.50 -35.64 13.00
CA LYS A 382 -17.25 -35.09 11.66
C LYS A 382 -17.80 -33.67 11.69
N ARG A 383 -16.95 -32.63 11.61
CA ARG A 383 -17.42 -31.24 11.56
C ARG A 383 -18.14 -31.04 10.23
N SER A 384 -19.44 -31.31 10.24
CA SER A 384 -20.39 -30.73 9.30
C SER A 384 -20.80 -29.36 9.83
N ARG A 385 -20.62 -28.35 8.98
CA ARG A 385 -21.00 -26.93 9.09
C ARG A 385 -20.00 -26.01 9.75
#